data_AF-A0A7X9EY71-F1
#
_entry.id   AF-A0A7X9EY71-F1
#
_cell.length_a   1.000
_cell.length_b   1.000
_cell.length_c   1.000
_cell.angle_alpha   90.00
_cell.angle_beta   90.00
_cell.angle_gamma   90.00
#
_symmetry.space_group_name_H-M   'P 1'
#
loop_
_entity.id
_entity.type
_entity.pdbx_description
1 polymer ?
#
loop_
_entity_poly.entity_id
_entity_poly.type
_entity_poly.pdbx_seq_one_letter_code
_entity_poly.pdbx_strand_id
1 'polypeptide(L)'
;MIDNSTNPVPVADSFVVFEARGFKKRIPWNIRLNETQAEFSCQEDERKIVVSRDTARSQIRFMQTGLMLSESTIATVSGTVNLDFGGNKAKLVKWFPPISGEEIQKDLRGMGIGMMVVGVISILLKNFLDPIWGVLLILLGILNLVIKNRIMYIVNGIALIAVGIFNILAIITTSSAFWLLFGFMQIGWGISEIKKFSQARA
;
A
#
# COMPACT_ATOMS: atom_id res chain seq x y z
N MET A 1 19.74 21.69 12.85
CA MET A 1 19.37 22.23 11.53
C MET A 1 19.41 21.08 10.55
N ILE A 2 18.27 20.43 10.30
CA ILE A 2 18.19 19.35 9.32
C ILE A 2 17.55 19.98 8.08
N ASP A 3 18.30 19.89 7.01
CA ASP A 3 18.05 20.31 5.64
C ASP A 3 16.56 20.26 5.24
N ASN A 4 15.95 21.44 5.09
CA ASN A 4 14.69 21.64 4.38
C ASN A 4 14.96 21.41 2.88
N SER A 5 15.31 20.20 2.49
CA SER A 5 15.38 19.84 1.08
C SER A 5 13.95 19.86 0.56
N THR A 6 13.53 21.02 0.07
CA THR A 6 12.30 21.23 -0.69
C THR A 6 12.24 20.14 -1.75
N ASN A 7 11.37 19.15 -1.51
CA ASN A 7 11.00 18.19 -2.54
C ASN A 7 10.62 19.00 -3.79
N PRO A 8 11.17 18.67 -4.97
CA PRO A 8 10.77 19.36 -6.18
C PRO A 8 9.26 19.21 -6.30
N VAL A 9 8.57 20.35 -6.34
CA VAL A 9 7.13 20.39 -6.48
C VAL A 9 6.76 19.60 -7.74
N PRO A 10 5.82 18.63 -7.66
CA PRO A 10 5.49 17.81 -8.81
C PRO A 10 4.98 18.69 -9.95
N VAL A 11 5.58 18.51 -11.14
CA VAL A 11 5.21 19.19 -12.39
C VAL A 11 3.73 18.96 -12.65
N ALA A 12 3.03 20.03 -13.07
CA ALA A 12 1.64 19.93 -13.47
C ALA A 12 1.45 18.80 -14.49
N ASP A 13 0.51 17.89 -14.23
CA ASP A 13 0.23 16.74 -15.09
C ASP A 13 -1.27 16.63 -15.32
N SER A 14 -1.66 16.07 -16.46
CA SER A 14 -3.06 15.83 -16.76
C SER A 14 -3.25 14.49 -17.45
N PHE A 15 -4.32 13.80 -17.07
CA PHE A 15 -4.64 12.48 -17.61
C PHE A 15 -6.12 12.17 -17.44
N VAL A 16 -6.58 11.14 -18.14
CA VAL A 16 -7.96 10.67 -18.09
C VAL A 16 -8.02 9.37 -17.29
N VAL A 17 -9.03 9.27 -16.44
CA VAL A 17 -9.39 8.07 -15.67
C VAL A 17 -10.86 7.74 -15.86
N PHE A 18 -11.31 6.57 -15.41
CA PHE A 18 -12.67 6.11 -15.66
C PHE A 18 -13.42 5.79 -14.37
N GLU A 19 -14.64 6.31 -14.24
CA GLU A 19 -15.61 5.88 -13.23
C GLU A 19 -16.38 4.67 -13.77
N ALA A 20 -16.40 3.57 -13.02
CA ALA A 20 -17.22 2.41 -13.36
C ALA A 20 -18.66 2.63 -12.89
N ARG A 21 -19.61 2.70 -13.82
CA ARG A 21 -21.05 2.82 -13.52
C ARG A 21 -21.79 1.58 -14.01
N GLY A 22 -22.05 0.64 -13.10
CA GLY A 22 -22.59 -0.67 -13.43
C GLY A 22 -21.59 -1.53 -14.21
N PHE A 23 -22.07 -2.56 -14.92
CA PHE A 23 -21.21 -3.59 -15.54
C PHE A 23 -20.53 -3.17 -16.86
N LYS A 24 -21.03 -2.14 -17.55
CA LYS A 24 -20.55 -1.79 -18.90
C LYS A 24 -20.23 -0.31 -19.13
N LYS A 25 -20.80 0.61 -18.35
CA LYS A 25 -20.60 2.04 -18.59
C LYS A 25 -19.33 2.53 -17.88
N ARG A 26 -18.46 3.19 -18.64
CA ARG A 26 -17.26 3.88 -18.14
C ARG A 26 -17.39 5.36 -18.45
N ILE A 27 -17.43 6.18 -17.41
CA ILE A 27 -17.54 7.63 -17.56
C ILE A 27 -16.13 8.22 -17.47
N PRO A 28 -15.66 8.97 -18.48
CA PRO A 28 -14.33 9.58 -18.45
C PRO A 28 -14.28 10.80 -17.53
N TRP A 29 -13.20 10.86 -16.75
CA TRP A 29 -12.88 11.97 -15.84
C TRP A 29 -11.51 12.56 -16.20
N ASN A 30 -11.48 13.88 -16.38
CA ASN A 30 -10.25 14.64 -16.57
C ASN A 30 -9.64 14.97 -15.22
N ILE A 31 -8.40 14.54 -15.00
CA ILE A 31 -7.63 14.85 -13.81
C ILE A 31 -6.57 15.89 -14.17
N ARG A 32 -6.51 16.99 -13.42
CA ARG A 32 -5.43 17.97 -13.47
C ARG A 32 -4.76 18.03 -12.12
N LEU A 33 -3.46 17.74 -12.11
CA LEU A 33 -2.64 17.83 -10.92
C LEU A 33 -1.83 19.12 -11.00
N ASN A 34 -2.00 19.98 -10.00
CA ASN A 34 -1.21 21.18 -9.81
C ASN A 34 -0.39 21.05 -8.52
N GLU A 35 0.45 22.03 -8.22
CA GLU A 35 1.33 22.03 -7.04
C GLU A 35 0.59 21.88 -5.70
N THR A 36 -0.64 22.42 -5.63
CA THR A 36 -1.42 22.55 -4.39
C THR A 36 -2.67 21.69 -4.36
N GLN A 37 -3.20 21.26 -5.51
CA GLN A 37 -4.48 20.56 -5.59
C GLN A 37 -4.60 19.64 -6.81
N ALA A 38 -5.48 18.65 -6.71
CA ALA A 38 -5.94 17.81 -7.80
C ALA A 38 -7.40 18.15 -8.13
N GLU A 39 -7.65 18.47 -9.39
CA GLU A 39 -8.97 18.77 -9.93
C GLU A 39 -9.48 17.59 -10.74
N PHE A 40 -10.63 17.06 -10.36
CA PHE A 40 -11.33 15.97 -11.00
C PHE A 40 -12.56 16.56 -11.68
N SER A 41 -12.64 16.51 -13.00
CA SER A 41 -13.79 16.99 -13.76
C SER A 41 -14.38 15.86 -14.59
N CYS A 42 -15.66 15.55 -14.37
CA CYS A 42 -16.38 14.60 -15.21
C CYS A 42 -16.58 15.20 -16.62
N GLN A 43 -16.45 14.39 -17.67
CA GLN A 43 -16.69 14.86 -19.05
C GLN A 43 -18.16 14.76 -19.48
N GLU A 44 -18.95 13.88 -18.85
CA GLU A 44 -20.36 13.66 -19.20
C GLU A 44 -21.33 14.55 -18.39
N ASP A 45 -20.89 15.08 -17.26
CA ASP A 45 -21.74 15.89 -16.36
C ASP A 45 -20.94 17.04 -15.71
N GLU A 46 -21.64 17.92 -14.99
CA GLU A 46 -21.04 19.09 -14.36
C GLU A 46 -20.31 18.78 -13.03
N ARG A 47 -20.13 17.51 -12.65
CA ARG A 47 -19.46 17.16 -11.39
C ARG A 47 -17.99 17.56 -11.44
N LYS A 48 -17.57 18.29 -10.40
CA LYS A 48 -16.18 18.64 -10.15
C LYS A 48 -15.83 18.35 -8.70
N ILE A 49 -14.67 17.75 -8.48
CA ILE A 49 -14.12 17.51 -7.15
C ILE A 49 -12.73 18.14 -7.13
N VAL A 50 -12.42 18.89 -6.07
CA VAL A 50 -11.11 19.50 -5.86
C VAL A 50 -10.56 19.00 -4.55
N VAL A 51 -9.37 18.41 -4.59
CA VAL A 51 -8.70 17.83 -3.43
C VAL A 51 -7.39 18.56 -3.20
N SER A 52 -7.24 19.22 -2.05
CA SER A 52 -5.97 19.82 -1.65
C SER A 52 -4.91 18.74 -1.43
N ARG A 53 -3.69 19.00 -1.91
CA ARG A 53 -2.54 18.09 -1.81
C ARG A 53 -2.30 17.66 -0.37
N ASP A 54 -2.33 18.59 0.58
CA ASP A 54 -2.03 18.31 1.99
C ASP A 54 -3.01 17.32 2.62
N THR A 55 -4.24 17.25 2.09
CA THR A 55 -5.29 16.33 2.56
C THR A 55 -5.52 15.16 1.61
N ALA A 56 -4.76 15.05 0.52
CA ALA A 56 -5.06 14.11 -0.55
C ALA A 56 -5.02 12.63 -0.11
N ARG A 57 -4.10 12.26 0.79
CA ARG A 57 -4.00 10.90 1.33
C ARG A 57 -5.24 10.47 2.14
N SER A 58 -5.92 11.41 2.80
CA SER A 58 -7.11 11.08 3.59
C SER A 58 -8.37 11.02 2.73
N GLN A 59 -8.43 11.83 1.66
CA GLN A 59 -9.57 11.95 0.75
C GLN A 59 -9.53 11.00 -0.45
N ILE A 60 -8.35 10.52 -0.85
CA ILE A 60 -8.19 9.60 -1.97
C ILE A 60 -7.64 8.28 -1.44
N ARG A 61 -8.51 7.27 -1.38
CA ARG A 61 -8.16 5.95 -0.83
C ARG A 61 -8.25 4.89 -1.92
N PHE A 62 -7.12 4.27 -2.23
CA PHE A 62 -7.11 3.10 -3.10
C PHE A 62 -7.80 1.94 -2.42
N MET A 63 -8.73 1.29 -3.13
CA MET A 63 -9.39 0.10 -2.62
C MET A 63 -8.35 -1.00 -2.47
N GLN A 64 -8.29 -1.60 -1.29
CA GLN A 64 -7.51 -2.82 -1.07
C GLN A 64 -8.32 -4.00 -1.61
N THR A 65 -7.69 -4.82 -2.44
CA THR A 65 -8.35 -5.96 -3.09
C THR A 65 -7.61 -7.25 -2.81
N GLY A 66 -8.38 -8.32 -2.59
CA GLY A 66 -7.86 -9.67 -2.38
C GLY A 66 -7.25 -9.91 -1.00
N LEU A 67 -6.80 -11.14 -0.79
CA LEU A 67 -6.22 -11.61 0.47
C LEU A 67 -4.87 -10.90 0.80
N MET A 68 -4.24 -10.27 -0.19
CA MET A 68 -2.94 -9.60 -0.06
C MET A 68 -3.02 -8.15 0.40
N LEU A 69 -4.22 -7.59 0.57
CA LEU A 69 -4.42 -6.15 0.80
C LEU A 69 -3.69 -5.29 -0.25
N SER A 70 -3.47 -5.83 -1.46
CA SER A 70 -2.80 -5.10 -2.52
C SER A 70 -3.71 -3.97 -2.96
N GLU A 71 -3.15 -2.76 -3.01
CA GLU A 71 -3.92 -1.61 -3.45
C GLU A 71 -4.25 -1.75 -4.94
N SER A 72 -5.53 -1.78 -5.25
CA SER A 72 -6.03 -1.74 -6.62
C SER A 72 -5.68 -0.42 -7.32
N THR A 73 -6.00 -0.35 -8.60
CA THR A 73 -5.98 0.90 -9.37
C THR A 73 -7.22 1.75 -9.14
N ILE A 74 -8.21 1.23 -8.42
CA ILE A 74 -9.46 1.93 -8.11
C ILE A 74 -9.26 2.72 -6.82
N ALA A 75 -9.53 4.03 -6.86
CA ALA A 75 -9.55 4.86 -5.67
C ALA A 75 -10.92 5.51 -5.46
N THR A 76 -11.36 5.53 -4.21
CA THR A 76 -12.48 6.34 -3.77
C THR A 76 -11.97 7.76 -3.52
N VAL A 77 -12.46 8.72 -4.31
CA VAL A 77 -12.12 10.14 -4.22
C VAL A 77 -13.22 10.87 -3.45
N SER A 78 -12.81 11.60 -2.41
CA SER A 78 -13.68 12.36 -1.50
C SER A 78 -14.82 11.54 -0.88
N GLY A 79 -14.66 10.21 -0.80
CA GLY A 79 -15.69 9.30 -0.28
C GLY A 79 -16.88 9.09 -1.22
N THR A 80 -16.89 9.71 -2.41
CA THR A 80 -18.09 9.79 -3.26
C THR A 80 -17.96 9.05 -4.59
N VAL A 81 -16.77 9.05 -5.21
CA VAL A 81 -16.59 8.53 -6.57
C VAL A 81 -15.46 7.50 -6.61
N ASN A 82 -15.73 6.35 -7.21
CA ASN A 82 -14.73 5.32 -7.45
C ASN A 82 -14.16 5.48 -8.86
N LEU A 83 -12.88 5.84 -8.95
CA LEU A 83 -12.16 6.06 -10.21
C LEU A 83 -11.09 5.00 -10.40
N ASP A 84 -11.05 4.38 -11.57
CA ASP A 84 -9.98 3.48 -12.00
C ASP A 84 -8.86 4.27 -12.67
N PHE A 85 -7.72 4.34 -11.98
CA PHE A 85 -6.53 5.05 -12.44
C PHE A 85 -5.67 4.23 -13.40
N GLY A 86 -5.85 2.92 -13.51
CA GLY A 86 -5.00 2.04 -14.31
C GLY A 86 -3.51 2.35 -14.16
N GLY A 87 -2.82 2.56 -15.29
CA GLY A 87 -1.41 2.96 -15.33
C GLY A 87 -1.10 4.36 -14.78
N ASN A 88 -2.10 5.24 -14.66
CA ASN A 88 -1.94 6.59 -14.13
C ASN A 88 -1.87 6.62 -12.59
N LYS A 89 -2.10 5.49 -11.90
CA LYS A 89 -1.95 5.39 -10.44
C LYS A 89 -0.58 5.90 -9.98
N ALA A 90 0.49 5.53 -10.68
CA ALA A 90 1.85 5.93 -10.32
C ALA A 90 2.06 7.45 -10.40
N LYS A 91 1.39 8.15 -11.32
CA LYS A 91 1.43 9.61 -11.44
C LYS A 91 0.78 10.26 -10.21
N LEU A 92 -0.41 9.78 -9.82
CA LEU A 92 -1.10 10.29 -8.63
C LEU A 92 -0.33 10.04 -7.33
N VAL A 93 0.21 8.82 -7.16
CA VAL A 93 0.98 8.46 -5.96
C VAL A 93 2.25 9.30 -5.82
N LYS A 94 2.92 9.65 -6.93
CA LYS A 94 4.07 10.57 -6.93
C LYS A 94 3.68 12.01 -6.56
N TRP A 95 2.46 12.42 -6.89
CA TRP A 95 1.95 13.75 -6.60
C TRP A 95 1.55 13.93 -5.13
N PHE A 96 1.13 12.86 -4.45
CA PHE A 96 0.75 12.91 -3.04
C PHE A 96 1.82 13.54 -2.14
N PRO A 97 1.39 14.15 -1.02
CA PRO A 97 2.34 14.56 0.01
C PRO A 97 3.06 13.33 0.56
N PRO A 98 4.25 13.49 1.14
CA PRO A 98 4.90 12.42 1.89
C PRO A 98 3.99 11.84 2.98
N ILE A 99 4.16 10.57 3.31
CA ILE A 99 3.46 9.94 4.44
C ILE A 99 3.88 10.68 5.72
N SER A 100 2.90 11.16 6.48
CA SER A 100 3.17 11.90 7.71
C SER A 100 3.78 11.00 8.78
N GLY A 101 4.53 11.58 9.72
CA GLY A 101 5.10 10.84 10.83
C GLY A 101 4.04 10.06 11.62
N GLU A 102 2.89 10.67 11.90
CA GLU A 102 1.77 10.04 12.60
C GLU A 102 1.19 8.85 11.84
N GLU A 103 1.05 8.98 10.52
CA GLU A 103 0.57 7.90 9.66
C GLU A 103 1.55 6.72 9.64
N ILE A 104 2.87 6.98 9.61
CA ILE A 104 3.90 5.93 9.76
C ILE A 104 3.75 5.22 11.11
N GLN A 105 3.59 5.95 12.21
CA GLN A 105 3.44 5.33 13.54
C GLN A 105 2.21 4.43 13.60
N LYS A 106 1.08 4.89 13.05
CA LYS A 106 -0.18 4.15 13.04
C LYS A 106 -0.07 2.88 12.20
N ASP A 107 0.53 2.99 11.01
CA ASP A 107 0.71 1.87 10.09
C ASP A 107 1.64 0.80 10.69
N LEU A 108 2.82 1.20 11.18
CA LEU A 108 3.77 0.29 11.83
C LEU A 108 3.16 -0.36 13.08
N ARG A 109 2.38 0.38 13.88
CA ARG A 109 1.69 -0.20 15.04
C ARG A 109 0.68 -1.27 14.63
N GLY A 110 -0.15 -0.98 13.61
CA GLY A 110 -1.12 -1.94 13.10
C GLY A 110 -0.44 -3.20 12.56
N MET A 111 0.61 -3.02 11.76
CA MET A 111 1.42 -4.13 11.26
C MET A 111 2.09 -4.93 12.37
N GLY A 112 2.66 -4.26 13.37
CA GLY A 112 3.32 -4.92 14.50
C GLY A 112 2.37 -5.82 15.27
N ILE A 113 1.16 -5.33 15.56
CA ILE A 113 0.10 -6.12 16.20
C ILE A 113 -0.30 -7.30 15.31
N GLY A 114 -0.52 -7.06 14.00
CA GLY A 114 -0.86 -8.11 13.05
C GLY A 114 0.19 -9.22 12.99
N MET A 115 1.47 -8.87 12.92
CA MET A 115 2.57 -9.85 12.90
C MET A 115 2.63 -10.66 14.19
N MET A 116 2.46 -10.05 15.36
CA MET A 116 2.44 -10.80 16.62
C MET A 116 1.27 -11.78 16.66
N VAL A 117 0.07 -11.38 16.23
CA VAL A 117 -1.10 -12.26 16.19
C VAL A 117 -0.86 -13.45 15.26
N VAL A 118 -0.38 -13.19 14.04
CA VAL A 118 -0.04 -14.27 13.08
C VAL A 118 1.07 -15.15 13.63
N GLY A 119 2.07 -14.58 14.30
CA GLY A 119 3.17 -15.32 14.89
C GLY A 119 2.72 -16.28 15.99
N VAL A 120 1.81 -15.84 16.87
CA VAL A 120 1.18 -16.70 17.89
C VAL A 120 0.37 -17.82 17.22
N ILE A 121 -0.40 -17.52 16.18
CA ILE A 121 -1.16 -18.53 15.42
C ILE A 121 -0.21 -19.56 14.80
N SER A 122 0.93 -19.15 14.25
CA SER A 122 1.94 -20.06 13.70
C SER A 122 2.51 -21.03 14.73
N ILE A 123 2.71 -20.59 15.97
CA ILE A 123 3.18 -21.45 17.06
C ILE A 123 2.09 -22.44 17.47
N LEU A 124 0.83 -22.01 17.56
CA LEU A 124 -0.30 -22.86 17.92
C LEU A 124 -0.61 -23.91 16.84
N LEU A 125 -0.47 -23.54 15.56
CA LEU A 125 -0.71 -24.40 14.40
C LEU A 125 0.59 -25.02 13.85
N LYS A 126 1.51 -25.43 14.72
CA LYS A 126 2.84 -25.97 14.36
C LYS A 126 2.85 -27.15 13.37
N ASN A 127 1.73 -27.86 13.22
CA ASN A 127 1.58 -28.97 12.28
C ASN A 127 1.33 -28.48 10.83
N PHE A 128 0.98 -27.20 10.67
CA PHE A 128 0.67 -26.57 9.39
C PHE A 128 1.59 -25.37 9.12
N LEU A 129 1.94 -24.58 10.14
CA LEU A 129 2.80 -23.41 10.05
C LEU A 129 4.12 -23.68 10.77
N ASP A 130 5.22 -23.15 10.25
CA ASP A 130 6.52 -23.30 10.91
C ASP A 130 6.59 -22.40 12.17
N PRO A 131 6.83 -22.99 13.37
CA PRO A 131 6.93 -22.22 14.60
C PRO A 131 8.13 -21.26 14.64
N ILE A 132 9.21 -21.54 13.90
CA ILE A 132 10.38 -20.64 13.78
C ILE A 132 9.94 -19.30 13.16
N TRP A 133 9.14 -19.36 12.09
CA TRP A 133 8.54 -18.16 11.49
C TRP A 133 7.60 -17.45 12.46
N GLY A 134 6.87 -18.20 13.27
CA GLY A 134 6.04 -17.65 14.34
C GLY A 134 6.83 -16.76 15.31
N VAL A 135 7.98 -17.26 15.77
CA VAL A 135 8.88 -16.50 16.66
C VAL A 135 9.43 -15.25 15.96
N LEU A 136 9.89 -15.36 14.72
CA LEU A 136 10.41 -14.23 13.95
C LEU A 136 9.36 -13.13 13.73
N LEU A 137 8.11 -13.51 13.43
CA LEU A 137 6.99 -12.56 13.30
C LEU A 137 6.69 -11.84 14.60
N ILE A 138 6.77 -12.52 15.75
CA ILE A 138 6.60 -11.87 17.05
C ILE A 138 7.72 -10.85 17.29
N LEU A 139 8.98 -11.20 17.02
CA LEU A 139 10.11 -10.29 17.19
C LEU A 139 10.00 -9.07 16.27
N LEU A 140 9.67 -9.26 14.99
CA LEU A 140 9.42 -8.17 14.05
C LEU A 140 8.22 -7.33 14.46
N GLY A 141 7.18 -7.97 15.01
CA GLY A 141 6.01 -7.29 15.55
C GLY A 141 6.36 -6.35 16.69
N ILE A 142 7.16 -6.81 17.64
CA ILE A 142 7.70 -5.98 18.73
C ILE A 142 8.57 -4.86 18.17
N LEU A 143 9.43 -5.15 17.20
CA LEU A 143 10.30 -4.15 16.59
C LEU A 143 9.49 -3.02 15.93
N ASN A 144 8.37 -3.34 15.27
CA ASN A 144 7.45 -2.37 14.70
C ASN A 144 6.74 -1.49 15.74
N LEU A 145 6.54 -1.99 16.96
CA LEU A 145 5.97 -1.20 18.05
C LEU A 145 6.99 -0.23 18.68
N VAL A 146 8.26 -0.63 18.71
CA VAL A 146 9.35 0.14 19.33
C VAL A 146 9.94 1.14 18.34
N ILE A 147 10.23 0.71 17.11
CA ILE A 147 10.88 1.52 16.07
C ILE A 147 9.84 2.10 15.13
N LYS A 148 9.51 3.37 15.36
CA LYS A 148 8.53 4.10 14.55
C LYS A 148 9.20 4.92 13.44
N ASN A 149 10.02 4.24 12.64
CA ASN A 149 10.82 4.86 11.58
C ASN A 149 10.47 4.24 10.23
N ARG A 150 10.45 5.06 9.17
CA ARG A 150 10.26 4.60 7.79
C ARG A 150 11.16 3.43 7.38
N ILE A 151 12.37 3.31 7.96
CA ILE A 151 13.29 2.19 7.69
C ILE A 151 12.63 0.83 7.98
N MET A 152 11.68 0.76 8.93
CA MET A 152 10.95 -0.47 9.22
C MET A 152 10.14 -1.00 8.03
N TYR A 153 9.74 -0.15 7.08
CA TYR A 153 9.12 -0.62 5.83
C TYR A 153 10.06 -1.50 5.00
N ILE A 154 11.36 -1.18 4.99
CA ILE A 154 12.37 -2.00 4.32
C ILE A 154 12.56 -3.31 5.07
N VAL A 155 12.71 -3.24 6.40
CA VAL A 155 12.92 -4.42 7.25
C VAL A 155 11.74 -5.40 7.11
N ASN A 156 10.51 -4.90 7.23
CA ASN A 156 9.29 -5.69 7.08
C ASN A 156 9.18 -6.29 5.68
N GLY A 157 9.47 -5.51 4.64
CA GLY A 157 9.38 -5.99 3.27
C GLY A 157 10.43 -7.06 2.93
N ILE A 158 11.67 -6.92 3.39
CA ILE A 158 12.70 -7.95 3.24
C ILE A 158 12.30 -9.22 3.99
N ALA A 159 11.79 -9.11 5.21
CA ALA A 159 11.32 -10.26 5.98
C ALA A 159 10.20 -11.01 5.24
N LEU A 160 9.21 -10.28 4.70
CA LEU A 160 8.12 -10.85 3.91
C LEU A 160 8.62 -11.55 2.64
N ILE A 161 9.57 -10.95 1.92
CA ILE A 161 10.19 -11.57 0.74
C ILE A 161 10.93 -12.85 1.13
N ALA A 162 11.71 -12.83 2.21
CA ALA A 162 12.45 -13.99 2.68
C ALA A 162 11.48 -15.14 3.01
N VAL A 163 10.46 -14.90 3.83
CA VAL A 163 9.42 -15.90 4.17
C VAL A 163 8.77 -16.44 2.90
N GLY A 164 8.44 -15.57 1.95
CA GLY A 164 7.82 -15.96 0.68
C GLY A 164 8.69 -16.91 -0.15
N ILE A 165 10.01 -16.66 -0.20
CA ILE A 165 10.97 -17.57 -0.84
C ILE A 165 10.99 -18.92 -0.13
N PHE A 166 11.03 -18.94 1.21
CA PHE A 166 11.03 -20.20 1.96
C PHE A 166 9.74 -21.00 1.76
N ASN A 167 8.58 -20.34 1.68
CA ASN A 167 7.31 -21.00 1.36
C ASN A 167 7.28 -21.56 -0.06
N ILE A 168 7.86 -20.86 -1.05
CA ILE A 168 8.02 -21.44 -2.40
C ILE A 168 8.91 -22.68 -2.35
N LEU A 169 10.03 -22.63 -1.62
CA LEU A 169 10.95 -23.78 -1.48
C LEU A 169 10.29 -24.97 -0.75
N ALA A 170 9.31 -24.73 0.13
CA ALA A 170 8.55 -25.79 0.79
C ALA A 170 7.73 -26.66 -0.18
N ILE A 171 7.55 -26.25 -1.45
CA ILE A 171 6.93 -27.13 -2.46
C ILE A 171 7.77 -28.39 -2.73
N ILE A 172 9.10 -28.29 -2.57
CA ILE A 172 10.03 -29.41 -2.77
C ILE A 172 9.71 -30.55 -1.79
N THR A 173 9.22 -30.22 -0.60
CA THR A 173 8.97 -31.19 0.48
C THR A 173 7.49 -31.53 0.65
N THR A 174 6.56 -30.64 0.29
CA THR A 174 5.12 -30.81 0.58
C THR A 174 4.23 -31.02 -0.64
N SER A 175 4.74 -30.80 -1.86
CA SER A 175 3.99 -30.84 -3.13
C SER A 175 2.67 -30.04 -3.14
N SER A 176 2.51 -29.06 -2.24
CA SER A 176 1.29 -28.28 -2.10
C SER A 176 1.38 -26.97 -2.87
N ALA A 177 0.50 -26.79 -3.85
CA ALA A 177 0.37 -25.55 -4.62
C ALA A 177 -0.02 -24.34 -3.76
N PHE A 178 -0.59 -24.57 -2.57
CA PHE A 178 -0.91 -23.52 -1.60
C PHE A 178 0.33 -22.74 -1.19
N TRP A 179 1.45 -23.42 -0.88
CA TRP A 179 2.67 -22.76 -0.42
C TRP A 179 3.35 -21.93 -1.50
N LEU A 180 3.26 -22.39 -2.75
CA LEU A 180 3.75 -21.64 -3.89
C LEU A 180 2.93 -20.36 -4.12
N LEU A 181 1.60 -20.46 -4.10
CA LEU A 181 0.72 -19.30 -4.21
C LEU A 181 0.98 -18.32 -3.05
N PHE A 182 0.99 -18.83 -1.83
CA PHE A 182 1.19 -18.02 -0.63
C PHE A 182 2.58 -17.34 -0.60
N GLY A 183 3.62 -18.02 -1.07
CA GLY A 183 4.96 -17.44 -1.15
C GLY A 183 5.08 -16.31 -2.18
N PHE A 184 4.49 -16.45 -3.37
CA PHE A 184 4.39 -15.34 -4.33
C PHE A 184 3.60 -14.17 -3.75
N MET A 185 2.55 -14.46 -2.97
CA MET A 185 1.77 -13.42 -2.31
C MET A 185 2.62 -12.61 -1.32
N GLN A 186 3.42 -13.29 -0.50
CA GLN A 186 4.28 -12.64 0.48
C GLN A 186 5.39 -11.80 -0.18
N ILE A 187 5.96 -12.28 -1.30
CA ILE A 187 6.95 -11.51 -2.07
C ILE A 187 6.31 -10.23 -2.62
N GLY A 188 5.12 -10.33 -3.23
CA GLY A 188 4.41 -9.17 -3.76
C GLY A 188 4.10 -8.12 -2.69
N TRP A 189 3.63 -8.57 -1.52
CA TRP A 189 3.39 -7.70 -0.37
C TRP A 189 4.70 -7.08 0.13
N GLY A 190 5.77 -7.84 0.28
CA GLY A 190 7.05 -7.32 0.74
C GLY A 190 7.62 -6.23 -0.19
N ILE A 191 7.48 -6.38 -1.50
CA ILE A 191 7.84 -5.33 -2.48
C ILE A 191 6.97 -4.08 -2.29
N SER A 192 5.67 -4.25 -2.08
CA SER A 192 4.75 -3.13 -1.80
C SER A 192 5.14 -2.39 -0.53
N GLU A 193 5.56 -3.11 0.51
CA GLU A 193 5.98 -2.52 1.78
C GLU A 193 7.25 -1.68 1.60
N ILE A 194 8.25 -2.19 0.87
CA ILE A 194 9.48 -1.45 0.56
C ILE A 194 9.16 -0.15 -0.19
N LYS A 195 8.16 -0.15 -1.09
CA LYS A 195 7.75 1.06 -1.81
C LYS A 195 7.20 2.16 -0.89
N LYS A 196 6.64 1.82 0.28
CA LYS A 196 6.20 2.84 1.25
C LYS A 196 7.37 3.65 1.82
N PHE A 197 8.58 3.07 1.88
CA PHE A 197 9.78 3.79 2.33
C PHE A 197 10.05 5.06 1.52
N SER A 198 9.93 4.99 0.20
CA SER A 198 10.16 6.16 -0.68
C SER A 198 9.04 7.19 -0.57
N GLN A 199 7.82 6.76 -0.26
CA GLN A 199 6.66 7.63 -0.05
C GLN A 199 6.70 8.32 1.33
N ALA A 200 7.40 7.75 2.30
CA ALA A 200 7.62 8.29 3.64
C ALA A 200 8.78 9.30 3.72
N ARG A 201 9.26 9.80 2.57
CA ARG A 201 10.35 10.79 2.51
C ARG A 201 9.79 12.20 2.75
N ALA A 202 9.74 12.60 4.01
CA ALA A 202 9.77 14.01 4.40
C ALA A 202 11.09 14.63 3.92
#